data_AF-A0AB37Q394-F1
#
_entry.id   AF-A0AB37Q394-F1
#
_cell.length_a   1.000
_cell.length_b   1.000
_cell.length_c   1.000
_cell.angle_alpha   90.00
_cell.angle_beta   90.00
_cell.angle_gamma   90.00
#
_symmetry.space_group_name_H-M   'P 1'
#
loop_
_entity.id
_entity.type
_entity.pdbx_description
1 polymer ?
#
loop_
_entity_poly.entity_id
_entity_poly.type
_entity_poly.pdbx_seq_one_letter_code
_entity_poly.pdbx_strand_id
1 'polypeptide(L)'
;MSGSAMQSLKHFKRVATDWFLWGMVLATVLAYFFPRFGATGGTMHAEYVINTGVFVVFFLHGVNLSSEQIKRGLSNWRLHVMIQTFTFVVFPLIWLACDQLLGSHVPALLMLGFFYLCALPSTISSSVALTGSAG
;
A
#
# COMPACT_ATOMS: atom_id res chain seq x y z
N MET A 1 6.75 34.65 -2.40
CA MET A 1 6.68 33.69 -3.53
C MET A 1 7.94 32.81 -3.71
N SER A 2 8.98 32.91 -2.87
CA SER A 2 10.24 32.12 -3.01
C SER A 2 10.27 30.78 -2.23
N GLY A 3 9.40 30.59 -1.22
CA GLY A 3 9.42 29.40 -0.36
C GLY A 3 8.84 28.11 -0.97
N SER A 4 7.90 28.22 -1.92
CA SER A 4 7.20 27.06 -2.51
C SER A 4 8.08 26.26 -3.49
N ALA A 5 8.92 26.94 -4.28
CA ALA A 5 9.83 26.30 -5.23
C ALA A 5 10.91 25.46 -4.54
N MET A 6 11.44 25.94 -3.40
CA MET A 6 12.49 25.26 -2.64
C MET A 6 12.00 23.98 -1.94
N GLN A 7 10.73 23.94 -1.49
CA GLN A 7 10.12 22.73 -0.94
C GLN A 7 9.82 21.69 -2.03
N SER A 8 9.33 22.12 -3.20
CA SER A 8 9.05 21.23 -4.34
C SER A 8 10.31 20.48 -4.82
N LEU A 9 11.45 21.18 -4.89
CA LEU A 9 12.76 20.59 -5.24
C LEU A 9 13.27 19.56 -4.22
N LYS A 10 12.98 19.73 -2.93
CA LYS A 10 13.36 18.76 -1.88
C LYS A 10 12.54 17.47 -1.96
N HIS A 11 11.23 17.56 -2.18
CA HIS A 11 10.38 16.39 -2.35
C HIS A 11 10.76 15.61 -3.62
N PHE A 12 11.07 16.31 -4.71
CA PHE A 12 11.52 15.68 -5.95
C PHE A 12 12.86 14.96 -5.79
N LYS A 13 13.85 15.55 -5.08
CA LYS A 13 15.12 14.86 -4.77
C LYS A 13 14.93 13.62 -3.90
N ARG A 14 13.96 13.62 -2.97
CA ARG A 14 13.70 12.47 -2.10
C ARG A 14 13.07 11.31 -2.86
N VAL A 15 12.15 11.60 -3.79
CA VAL A 15 11.58 10.60 -4.72
C VAL A 15 12.64 10.10 -5.70
N ALA A 16 13.50 10.99 -6.20
CA ALA A 16 14.56 10.62 -7.15
C ALA A 16 15.65 9.72 -6.55
N THR A 17 15.90 9.79 -5.23
CA THR A 17 16.91 8.97 -4.54
C THR A 17 16.33 7.70 -3.91
N ASP A 18 15.01 7.52 -3.92
CA ASP A 18 14.39 6.32 -3.36
C ASP A 18 14.50 5.16 -4.35
N TRP A 19 15.53 4.33 -4.14
CA TRP A 19 15.80 3.13 -4.94
C TRP A 19 14.58 2.20 -5.00
N PHE A 20 13.76 2.14 -3.94
CA PHE A 20 12.60 1.26 -3.89
C PHE A 20 11.50 1.73 -4.84
N LEU A 21 11.24 3.04 -4.90
CA LEU A 21 10.27 3.61 -5.85
C LEU A 21 10.70 3.34 -7.30
N TRP A 22 11.97 3.57 -7.61
CA TRP A 22 12.53 3.25 -8.94
C TRP A 22 12.45 1.76 -9.25
N GLY A 23 12.72 0.89 -8.27
CA GLY A 23 12.56 -0.56 -8.39
C GLY A 23 11.13 -0.96 -8.73
N MET A 24 10.12 -0.36 -8.08
CA MET A 24 8.71 -0.63 -8.39
C MET A 24 8.36 -0.19 -9.82
N VAL A 25 8.75 1.01 -10.24
CA VAL A 25 8.49 1.50 -11.60
C VAL A 25 9.13 0.58 -12.63
N LEU A 26 10.40 0.21 -12.44
CA LEU A 26 11.11 -0.71 -13.31
C LEU A 26 10.41 -2.08 -13.37
N ALA A 27 10.01 -2.63 -12.23
CA ALA A 27 9.27 -3.89 -12.17
C ALA A 27 7.94 -3.82 -12.92
N THR A 28 7.18 -2.73 -12.79
CA THR A 28 5.93 -2.51 -13.52
C THR A 28 6.15 -2.43 -15.03
N VAL A 29 7.19 -1.70 -15.47
CA VAL A 29 7.54 -1.60 -16.90
C VAL A 29 7.95 -2.96 -17.46
N LEU A 30 8.79 -3.70 -16.73
CA LEU A 30 9.18 -5.06 -17.14
C LEU A 30 7.98 -6.01 -17.21
N ALA A 31 7.05 -5.94 -16.25
CA ALA A 31 5.82 -6.73 -16.27
C ALA A 31 4.92 -6.40 -17.46
N TYR A 32 4.88 -5.14 -17.89
CA TYR A 32 4.14 -4.72 -19.07
C TYR A 32 4.69 -5.33 -20.36
N PHE A 33 6.03 -5.34 -20.53
CA PHE A 33 6.66 -5.92 -21.73
C PHE A 33 6.75 -7.45 -21.70
N PHE A 34 6.91 -8.05 -20.53
CA PHE A 34 7.09 -9.50 -20.35
C PHE A 34 6.02 -10.11 -19.41
N PRO A 35 4.72 -10.00 -19.73
CA PRO A 35 3.64 -10.42 -18.84
C PRO A 35 3.64 -11.94 -18.59
N ARG A 36 4.13 -12.73 -19.55
CA ARG A 36 4.14 -14.20 -19.47
C ARG A 36 5.19 -14.76 -18.51
N PHE A 37 6.20 -13.98 -18.16
CA PHE A 37 7.23 -14.36 -17.17
C PHE A 37 6.66 -14.35 -15.74
N GLY A 38 5.81 -13.37 -15.42
CA GLY A 38 5.20 -13.20 -14.11
C GLY A 38 3.81 -13.83 -13.95
N ALA A 39 3.22 -14.36 -15.02
CA ALA A 39 1.90 -14.97 -14.98
C ALA A 39 1.89 -16.26 -14.14
N THR A 40 0.75 -16.54 -13.51
CA THR A 40 0.48 -17.79 -12.80
C THR A 40 0.67 -18.99 -13.74
N GLY A 41 1.58 -19.91 -13.42
CA GLY A 41 1.98 -21.02 -14.29
C GLY A 41 3.05 -20.70 -15.35
N GLY A 42 3.64 -19.50 -15.32
CA GLY A 42 4.79 -19.12 -16.15
C GLY A 42 6.11 -19.78 -15.69
N THR A 43 7.16 -19.64 -16.50
CA THR A 43 8.47 -20.29 -16.29
C THR A 43 9.13 -19.98 -14.94
N MET A 44 8.88 -18.79 -14.38
CA MET A 44 9.42 -18.34 -13.09
C MET A 44 8.60 -18.86 -11.89
N HIS A 45 7.36 -19.33 -12.10
CA HIS A 45 6.40 -19.59 -11.02
C HIS A 45 6.36 -18.44 -9.99
N ALA A 46 6.11 -17.22 -10.49
CA ALA A 46 6.14 -15.99 -9.67
C ALA A 46 5.25 -16.05 -8.43
N GLU A 47 4.20 -16.88 -8.43
CA GLU A 47 3.36 -17.16 -7.28
C GLU A 47 4.15 -17.64 -6.04
N TYR A 48 5.10 -18.55 -6.20
CA TYR A 48 5.93 -19.01 -5.07
C TYR A 48 6.84 -17.91 -4.55
N VAL A 49 7.39 -17.09 -5.46
CA VAL A 49 8.25 -15.96 -5.10
C VAL A 49 7.46 -14.90 -4.35
N ILE A 50 6.26 -14.56 -4.82
CA ILE A 50 5.36 -13.61 -4.16
C ILE A 50 4.95 -14.14 -2.78
N ASN A 51 4.46 -15.39 -2.70
CA ASN A 51 4.04 -15.97 -1.42
C ASN A 51 5.18 -16.05 -0.41
N THR A 52 6.36 -16.49 -0.84
CA THR A 52 7.54 -16.56 0.04
C THR A 52 8.01 -15.17 0.43
N GLY A 53 8.02 -14.21 -0.49
CA GLY A 53 8.40 -12.82 -0.22
C GLY A 53 7.45 -12.16 0.78
N VAL A 54 6.14 -12.30 0.58
CA VAL A 54 5.12 -11.82 1.51
C VAL A 54 5.32 -12.48 2.88
N PHE A 55 5.48 -13.81 2.92
CA PHE A 55 5.75 -14.52 4.17
C PHE A 55 6.98 -13.96 4.90
N VAL A 56 8.11 -13.79 4.21
CA VAL A 56 9.35 -13.26 4.80
C VAL A 56 9.17 -11.84 5.30
N VAL A 57 8.51 -10.96 4.53
CA VAL A 57 8.26 -9.57 4.92
C VAL A 57 7.40 -9.52 6.19
N PHE A 58 6.29 -10.25 6.23
CA PHE A 58 5.41 -10.30 7.40
C PHE A 58 6.09 -10.97 8.59
N PHE A 59 6.89 -12.02 8.37
CA PHE A 59 7.65 -12.71 9.41
C PHE A 59 8.70 -11.80 10.05
N LEU A 60 9.53 -11.13 9.24
CA LEU A 60 10.54 -10.18 9.73
C LEU A 60 9.90 -8.98 10.43
N HIS A 61 8.73 -8.52 9.96
CA HIS A 61 7.96 -7.49 10.66
C HIS A 61 7.43 -7.99 12.01
N GLY A 62 6.92 -9.22 12.06
CA GLY A 62 6.41 -9.84 13.28
C GLY A 62 7.50 -10.06 14.33
N VAL A 63 8.68 -10.55 13.92
CA VAL A 63 9.82 -10.78 14.82
C VAL A 63 10.41 -9.46 15.35
N ASN A 64 10.40 -8.38 14.56
CA ASN A 64 10.82 -7.06 15.02
C ASN A 64 9.81 -6.35 15.94
N LEU A 65 8.59 -6.88 16.08
CA LEU A 65 7.54 -6.23 16.85
C LEU A 65 7.75 -6.49 18.36
N SER A 66 7.95 -5.41 19.13
CA SER A 66 8.15 -5.57 20.57
C SER A 66 6.83 -5.89 21.30
N SER A 67 6.90 -6.74 22.31
CA SER A 67 5.72 -7.11 23.12
C SER A 67 5.07 -5.91 23.82
N GLU A 68 5.86 -4.88 24.14
CA GLU A 68 5.38 -3.62 24.69
C GLU A 68 4.62 -2.78 23.66
N GLN A 69 5.06 -2.74 22.40
CA GLN A 69 4.35 -2.05 21.31
C GLN A 69 2.98 -2.70 21.06
N ILE A 70 2.91 -4.03 21.08
CA ILE A 70 1.65 -4.77 20.95
C ILE A 70 0.69 -4.40 22.09
N LYS A 71 1.15 -4.43 23.34
CA LYS A 71 0.34 -4.08 24.51
C LYS A 71 -0.16 -2.63 24.45
N ARG A 72 0.71 -1.68 24.08
CA ARG A 72 0.34 -0.27 23.94
C ARG A 72 -0.65 -0.05 22.80
N GLY A 73 -0.47 -0.74 21.67
CA GLY A 73 -1.40 -0.72 20.55
C GLY A 73 -2.79 -1.18 20.95
N LEU A 74 -2.88 -2.36 21.58
CA LEU A 74 -4.14 -2.96 22.04
C LEU A 74 -4.86 -2.11 23.11
N SER A 75 -4.11 -1.36 23.92
CA SER A 75 -4.69 -0.47 24.94
C SER A 75 -5.44 0.73 24.34
N ASN A 76 -5.12 1.13 23.11
CA ASN A 76 -5.71 2.30 22.46
C ASN A 76 -6.99 1.95 21.71
N TRP A 77 -8.05 1.61 22.44
CA TRP A 77 -9.33 1.20 21.85
C TRP A 77 -9.94 2.26 20.90
N ARG A 78 -9.75 3.56 21.20
CA ARG A 78 -10.19 4.67 20.32
C ARG A 78 -9.56 4.60 18.94
N LEU A 79 -8.29 4.22 18.87
CA LEU A 79 -7.56 4.07 17.61
C LEU A 79 -8.07 2.86 16.84
N HIS A 80 -8.32 1.74 17.52
CA HIS A 80 -8.94 0.57 16.90
C HIS A 80 -10.33 0.89 16.32
N VAL A 81 -11.19 1.60 17.05
CA VAL A 81 -12.51 2.02 16.55
C VAL A 81 -12.37 2.96 15.35
N MET A 82 -11.49 3.96 15.42
CA MET A 82 -11.26 4.89 14.32
C MET A 82 -10.82 4.16 13.05
N ILE A 83 -9.82 3.28 13.16
CA ILE A 83 -9.32 2.49 12.02
C ILE A 83 -10.43 1.58 11.48
N GLN A 84 -11.15 0.88 12.35
CA GLN A 84 -12.23 -0.02 11.94
C GLN A 84 -13.35 0.74 11.21
N THR A 85 -13.75 1.92 11.71
CA THR A 85 -14.75 2.76 11.05
C THR A 85 -14.26 3.22 9.67
N PHE A 86 -13.01 3.65 9.55
CA PHE A 86 -12.48 4.04 8.25
C PHE A 86 -12.41 2.87 7.26
N THR A 87 -11.91 1.71 7.69
CA THR A 87 -11.75 0.53 6.83
C THR A 87 -13.08 -0.10 6.44
N PHE A 88 -14.04 -0.23 7.36
CA PHE A 88 -15.28 -0.97 7.13
C PHE A 88 -16.49 -0.09 6.83
N VAL A 89 -16.39 1.23 6.99
CA VAL A 89 -17.48 2.17 6.67
C VAL A 89 -17.04 3.18 5.64
N VAL A 90 -15.99 3.97 5.93
CA VAL A 90 -15.61 5.10 5.06
C VAL A 90 -15.12 4.63 3.70
N PHE A 91 -14.17 3.68 3.64
CA PHE A 91 -13.65 3.18 2.36
C PHE A 91 -14.69 2.47 1.50
N PRO A 92 -15.56 1.59 2.05
CA PRO A 92 -16.67 1.03 1.29
C PRO A 92 -17.64 2.08 0.76
N LEU A 93 -17.96 3.12 1.55
CA LEU A 93 -18.81 4.21 1.09
C LEU A 93 -18.18 5.00 -0.06
N ILE A 94 -16.87 5.27 0.03
CA ILE A 94 -16.11 5.90 -1.06
C ILE A 94 -16.15 5.00 -2.30
N TRP A 95 -15.93 3.69 -2.14
CA TRP A 95 -15.99 2.75 -3.25
C TRP A 95 -17.39 2.73 -3.90
N LEU A 96 -18.47 2.72 -3.12
CA LEU A 96 -19.85 2.79 -3.64
C LEU A 96 -20.10 4.09 -4.42
N ALA A 97 -19.63 5.23 -3.92
CA ALA A 97 -19.72 6.49 -4.64
C ALA A 97 -18.93 6.46 -5.96
N CYS A 98 -17.73 5.87 -5.95
CA CYS A 98 -16.92 5.68 -7.15
C CYS A 98 -17.57 4.71 -8.13
N ASP A 99 -18.13 3.59 -7.68
CA ASP A 99 -18.82 2.61 -8.52
C ASP A 99 -20.04 3.24 -9.21
N GLN A 100 -20.80 4.06 -8.48
CA GLN A 100 -21.95 4.74 -9.05
C GLN A 100 -21.57 5.79 -10.11
N LEU A 101 -20.40 6.42 -10.00
CA LEU A 101 -19.92 7.43 -10.94
C LEU A 101 -19.13 6.85 -12.12
N LEU A 102 -18.36 5.77 -11.88
CA LEU A 102 -17.33 5.27 -12.80
C LEU A 102 -17.55 3.81 -13.19
N GLY A 103 -18.44 3.06 -12.52
CA GLY A 103 -18.66 1.62 -12.73
C GLY A 103 -19.13 1.28 -14.13
N SER A 104 -19.85 2.18 -14.82
CA SER A 104 -20.22 2.00 -16.23
C SER A 104 -19.03 2.12 -17.20
N HIS A 105 -17.95 2.77 -16.77
CA HIS A 105 -16.75 3.03 -17.60
C HIS A 105 -15.58 2.11 -17.27
N VAL A 106 -15.64 1.38 -16.16
CA VAL A 106 -14.55 0.55 -15.63
C VAL A 106 -14.96 -0.93 -15.69
N PRO A 107 -14.11 -1.83 -16.20
CA PRO A 107 -14.40 -3.27 -16.18
C PRO A 107 -14.67 -3.78 -14.76
N ALA A 108 -15.68 -4.65 -14.61
CA ALA A 108 -16.11 -5.15 -13.30
C ALA A 108 -14.97 -5.80 -12.47
N LEU A 109 -14.06 -6.54 -13.13
CA LEU A 109 -12.89 -7.11 -12.44
C LEU A 109 -11.94 -6.03 -11.88
N LEU A 110 -11.77 -4.91 -12.59
CA LEU A 110 -10.91 -3.83 -12.14
C LEU A 110 -11.58 -3.07 -10.98
N MET A 111 -12.90 -2.88 -11.03
CA MET A 111 -13.67 -2.31 -9.93
C MET A 111 -13.59 -3.18 -8.66
N LEU A 112 -13.65 -4.51 -8.81
CA LEU A 112 -13.42 -5.46 -7.72
C LEU A 112 -11.99 -5.35 -7.16
N GLY A 113 -10.99 -5.13 -8.02
CA GLY A 113 -9.62 -4.85 -7.59
C GLY A 113 -9.53 -3.59 -6.72
N PHE A 114 -10.21 -2.50 -7.09
CA PHE A 114 -10.29 -1.30 -6.25
C PHE A 114 -10.98 -1.57 -4.92
N PHE A 115 -12.06 -2.35 -4.90
CA PHE A 115 -12.70 -2.76 -3.66
C PHE A 115 -11.76 -3.54 -2.75
N TYR A 116 -11.00 -4.48 -3.31
CA TYR A 116 -9.98 -5.24 -2.58
C TYR A 116 -8.92 -4.31 -1.97
N LEU A 117 -8.42 -3.33 -2.74
CA LEU A 117 -7.47 -2.33 -2.24
C LEU A 117 -8.04 -1.49 -1.10
N CYS A 118 -9.34 -1.15 -1.14
CA CYS A 118 -10.02 -0.44 -0.05
C CYS A 118 -10.13 -1.26 1.24
N ALA A 119 -10.19 -2.58 1.14
CA ALA A 119 -10.29 -3.48 2.29
C ALA A 119 -8.91 -3.83 2.91
N LEU A 120 -7.81 -3.63 2.18
CA LEU A 120 -6.48 -3.94 2.67
C LEU A 120 -6.04 -2.94 3.76
N PRO A 121 -5.42 -3.42 4.85
CA PRO A 121 -4.85 -2.53 5.85
C PRO A 121 -3.74 -1.65 5.24
N SER A 122 -3.73 -0.36 5.58
CA SER A 122 -2.68 0.56 5.15
C SER A 122 -1.31 0.13 5.69
N THR A 123 -0.24 0.34 4.92
CA THR A 123 1.12 -0.06 5.29
C THR A 123 1.57 0.61 6.59
N ILE A 124 1.67 -0.19 7.65
CA ILE A 124 1.96 0.27 9.03
C ILE A 124 3.27 1.08 9.08
N SER A 125 4.32 0.66 8.36
CA SER A 125 5.60 1.38 8.34
C SER A 125 5.54 2.76 7.69
N SER A 126 4.67 2.94 6.67
CA SER A 126 4.49 4.23 6.00
C SER A 126 3.72 5.20 6.89
N SER A 127 2.63 4.74 7.51
CA SER A 127 1.84 5.55 8.43
C SER A 127 2.64 6.02 9.64
N VAL A 128 3.49 5.17 10.23
CA VAL A 128 4.36 5.56 11.36
C VAL A 128 5.45 6.56 10.92
N ALA A 129 6.10 6.33 9.78
CA ALA A 129 7.11 7.27 9.27
C ALA A 129 6.51 8.63 8.91
N LEU A 130 5.30 8.66 8.33
CA LEU A 130 4.60 9.88 7.96
C LEU A 130 4.04 10.62 9.19
N THR A 131 3.40 9.91 10.13
CA THR A 131 2.91 10.54 11.37
C THR A 131 4.05 11.02 12.27
N GLY A 132 5.16 10.29 12.38
CA GLY A 132 6.34 10.76 13.11
C GLY A 132 7.06 11.96 12.47
N SER A 133 6.80 12.23 11.18
CA SER A 133 7.27 13.45 10.51
C SER A 133 6.30 14.63 10.62
N ALA A 134 5.05 14.36 11.02
CA ALA A 134 3.97 15.34 11.11
C ALA A 134 3.81 15.94 12.52
N GLY A 135 4.52 15.43 13.53
CA GLY A 135 4.53 15.93 14.91
C GLY A 135 5.39 15.10 15.84
#